data_AF-A0AAV5T132-F1
#
_entry.id   AF-A0AAV5T132-F1
#
_cell.length_a   1.000
_cell.length_b   1.000
_cell.length_c   1.000
_cell.angle_alpha   90.00
_cell.angle_beta   90.00
_cell.angle_gamma   90.00
#
_symmetry.space_group_name_H-M   'P 1'
#
loop_
_entity.id
_entity.type
_entity.pdbx_description
1 polymer ?
#
loop_
_entity_poly.entity_id
_entity_poly.type
_entity_poly.pdbx_seq_one_letter_code
_entity_poly.pdbx_strand_id
1 'polypeptide(L)'
;MPSVDTDGDGLISLKEQKKKRRKEDDMEGPETRALFNIADQNKSGKLDRVEFADFIRLVRLSAIKFANDHFREFDSNGDGKVTVDELSQLITQKIWNTRG
;
A
#
# COMPACT_ATOMS: atom_id res chain seq x y z
N MET A 1 -10.90 -15.02 5.96
CA MET A 1 -9.54 -14.80 5.39
C MET A 1 -8.52 -14.84 6.54
N PRO A 2 -7.79 -15.94 6.74
CA PRO A 2 -6.85 -16.10 7.85
C PRO A 2 -5.41 -16.27 7.34
N SER A 3 -4.93 -15.40 6.44
CA SER A 3 -3.66 -15.61 5.74
C SER A 3 -2.54 -14.65 6.15
N VAL A 4 -2.70 -13.87 7.22
CA VAL A 4 -1.68 -12.89 7.69
C VAL A 4 -1.23 -13.20 9.11
N ASP A 5 -2.17 -13.51 10.00
CA ASP A 5 -1.90 -14.04 11.35
C ASP A 5 -1.34 -15.46 11.22
N THR A 6 -0.03 -15.60 11.42
CA THR A 6 0.71 -16.84 11.15
C THR A 6 0.99 -17.64 12.41
N ASP A 7 0.99 -16.98 13.57
CA ASP A 7 1.14 -17.63 14.87
C ASP A 7 -0.19 -17.84 15.60
N GLY A 8 -1.30 -17.33 15.06
CA GLY A 8 -2.66 -17.55 15.55
C GLY A 8 -2.96 -16.74 16.81
N ASP A 9 -2.17 -15.70 17.10
CA ASP A 9 -2.37 -14.87 18.28
C ASP A 9 -3.51 -13.84 18.10
N GLY A 10 -4.09 -13.76 16.91
CA GLY A 10 -5.18 -12.84 16.58
C GLY A 10 -4.74 -11.39 16.35
N LEU A 11 -3.43 -11.13 16.34
CA LEU A 11 -2.80 -9.84 16.07
C LEU A 11 -2.04 -9.91 14.74
N ILE A 12 -1.64 -8.74 14.23
CA ILE A 12 -0.79 -8.66 13.04
C ILE A 12 0.47 -7.91 13.41
N SER A 13 1.58 -8.64 13.50
CA SER A 13 2.90 -8.07 13.79
C SER A 13 3.63 -7.63 12.53
N LEU A 14 4.57 -6.68 12.67
CA LEU A 14 5.48 -6.26 11.59
C LEU A 14 6.25 -7.46 10.98
N LYS A 15 6.55 -8.49 11.77
CA LYS A 15 7.26 -9.69 11.33
C LYS A 15 6.39 -10.55 10.41
N GLU A 16 5.11 -10.69 10.71
CA GLU A 16 4.15 -11.43 9.89
C GLU A 16 3.81 -10.70 8.59
N GLN A 17 3.69 -9.37 8.65
CA GLN A 17 3.59 -8.54 7.45
C GLN A 17 4.80 -8.72 6.53
N LYS A 18 6.03 -8.72 7.08
CA LYS A 18 7.26 -8.94 6.31
C LYS A 18 7.33 -10.33 5.67
N LYS A 19 6.81 -11.35 6.35
CA LYS A 19 6.89 -12.75 5.87
C LYS A 19 6.00 -13.01 4.66
N LYS A 20 4.86 -12.31 4.55
CA LYS A 20 3.94 -12.43 3.41
C LYS A 20 4.36 -11.57 2.22
N ARG A 21 4.95 -10.40 2.48
CA ARG A 21 5.40 -9.44 1.47
C ARG A 21 6.65 -9.84 0.66
N ARG A 22 7.36 -10.91 1.06
CA ARG A 22 8.49 -11.44 0.24
C ARG A 22 8.05 -12.15 -1.05
N LYS A 23 6.74 -12.31 -1.31
CA LYS A 23 6.23 -12.96 -2.53
C LYS A 23 5.48 -12.04 -3.49
N GLU A 24 4.93 -10.92 -3.04
CA GLU A 24 4.17 -9.98 -3.88
C GLU A 24 4.46 -8.56 -3.38
N ASP A 25 5.22 -7.82 -4.18
CA ASP A 25 5.51 -6.38 -4.18
C ASP A 25 5.97 -5.67 -2.89
N ASP A 26 7.08 -4.95 -3.06
CA ASP A 26 7.82 -4.19 -2.06
C ASP A 26 7.03 -3.02 -1.44
N MET A 27 6.12 -3.31 -0.51
CA MET A 27 5.63 -2.33 0.47
C MET A 27 6.58 -2.20 1.67
N GLU A 28 7.89 -2.05 1.44
CA GLU A 28 8.86 -1.63 2.48
C GLU A 28 9.12 -0.12 2.34
N GLY A 29 8.06 0.64 2.09
CA GLY A 29 8.13 2.09 2.02
C GLY A 29 8.17 2.72 3.42
N PRO A 30 8.89 3.84 3.62
CA PRO A 30 8.83 4.64 4.85
C PRO A 30 7.39 5.06 5.20
N GLU A 31 6.52 5.19 4.20
CA GLU A 31 5.10 5.52 4.35
C GLU A 31 4.32 4.42 5.09
N THR A 32 4.57 3.14 4.79
CA THR A 32 3.89 2.02 5.47
C THR A 32 4.23 2.01 6.96
N ARG A 33 5.48 2.30 7.32
CA ARG A 33 5.91 2.39 8.71
C ARG A 33 5.30 3.60 9.43
N ALA A 34 5.18 4.74 8.74
CA ALA A 34 4.53 5.92 9.30
C ALA A 34 3.05 5.65 9.59
N LEU A 35 2.32 5.04 8.65
CA LEU A 35 0.91 4.69 8.84
C LEU A 35 0.72 3.65 9.94
N PHE A 36 1.62 2.67 10.05
CA PHE A 36 1.61 1.69 11.14
C PHE A 36 1.75 2.37 12.50
N ASN A 37 2.74 3.27 12.64
CA ASN A 37 2.98 3.98 13.89
C ASN A 37 1.83 4.91 14.29
N ILE A 38 1.07 5.44 13.32
CA ILE A 38 -0.12 6.24 13.59
C ILE A 38 -1.27 5.36 14.09
N ALA A 39 -1.40 4.15 13.52
CA ALA A 39 -2.45 3.22 13.87
C ALA A 39 -2.20 2.46 15.19
N ASP A 40 -0.93 2.20 15.54
CA ASP A 40 -0.51 1.57 16.80
C ASP A 40 -0.62 2.57 17.96
N GLN A 41 -1.85 2.80 18.42
CA GLN A 41 -2.17 3.81 19.43
C GLN A 41 -1.59 3.42 20.79
N ASN A 42 -1.63 2.13 21.12
CA ASN A 42 -1.10 1.61 22.38
C ASN A 42 0.42 1.42 22.36
N LYS A 43 1.08 1.59 21.19
CA LYS A 43 2.52 1.44 20.99
C LYS A 43 3.06 0.05 21.35
N SER A 44 2.25 -0.97 21.14
CA SER A 44 2.64 -2.36 21.41
C SER A 44 3.61 -2.92 20.36
N GLY A 45 3.76 -2.24 19.22
CA GLY A 45 4.49 -2.77 18.06
C GLY A 45 3.68 -3.82 17.28
N LYS A 46 2.41 -3.99 17.61
CA LYS A 46 1.41 -4.82 16.94
C LYS A 46 0.14 -3.98 16.73
N LEU A 47 -0.72 -4.40 15.82
CA LEU A 47 -2.05 -3.81 15.67
C LEU A 47 -3.09 -4.82 16.14
N ASP A 48 -3.93 -4.41 17.09
CA ASP A 48 -5.16 -5.14 17.38
C ASP A 48 -6.21 -4.96 16.27
N ARG A 49 -7.42 -5.50 16.46
CA ARG A 49 -8.48 -5.46 15.44
C ARG A 49 -8.92 -4.03 15.10
N VAL A 50 -8.98 -3.15 16.09
CA VAL A 50 -9.42 -1.76 15.91
C VAL A 50 -8.30 -0.97 15.25
N GLU A 51 -7.08 -1.10 15.76
CA GLU A 51 -5.87 -0.47 15.22
C GLU A 51 -5.61 -0.91 13.77
N PHE A 52 -5.83 -2.20 13.46
CA PHE A 52 -5.71 -2.71 12.10
C PHE A 52 -6.77 -2.16 11.15
N ALA A 53 -8.02 -2.00 11.61
CA ALA A 53 -9.06 -1.37 10.81
C ALA A 53 -8.71 0.10 10.50
N ASP A 54 -8.15 0.82 11.49
CA ASP A 54 -7.65 2.18 11.31
C ASP A 54 -6.47 2.25 10.34
N PHE A 55 -5.54 1.30 10.43
CA PHE A 55 -4.43 1.19 9.48
C PHE A 55 -4.93 1.02 8.03
N ILE A 56 -5.88 0.11 7.79
CA ILE A 56 -6.45 -0.11 6.46
C ILE A 56 -7.16 1.15 5.94
N ARG A 57 -7.90 1.86 6.82
CA ARG A 57 -8.52 3.14 6.49
C ARG A 57 -7.48 4.18 6.08
N LEU A 58 -6.38 4.30 6.81
CA LEU A 58 -5.30 5.24 6.51
C LEU A 58 -4.59 4.91 5.20
N VAL A 59 -4.31 3.63 4.93
CA VAL A 59 -3.75 3.17 3.65
C VAL A 59 -4.68 3.53 2.49
N ARG A 60 -6.00 3.33 2.64
CA ARG A 60 -6.98 3.70 1.61
C ARG A 60 -6.98 5.21 1.35
N LEU A 61 -6.94 6.03 2.39
CA LEU A 61 -6.90 7.49 2.24
C LEU A 61 -5.61 7.96 1.55
N SER A 62 -4.48 7.36 1.91
CA SER A 62 -3.19 7.61 1.24
C SER A 62 -3.23 7.23 -0.24
N ALA A 63 -3.79 6.07 -0.58
CA ALA A 63 -3.95 5.62 -1.97
C ALA A 63 -4.87 6.56 -2.78
N ILE A 64 -5.99 7.02 -2.19
CA ILE A 64 -6.88 7.99 -2.84
C ILE A 64 -6.15 9.32 -3.11
N LYS A 65 -5.40 9.82 -2.12
CA LYS A 65 -4.61 11.04 -2.29
C LYS A 65 -3.58 10.88 -3.41
N PHE A 66 -2.82 9.77 -3.39
CA PHE A 66 -1.85 9.47 -4.44
C PHE A 66 -2.52 9.43 -5.82
N ALA A 67 -3.65 8.73 -5.94
CA ALA A 67 -4.39 8.63 -7.19
C ALA A 67 -4.85 10.01 -7.69
N ASN A 68 -5.36 10.88 -6.81
CA ASN A 68 -5.78 12.23 -7.17
C ASN A 68 -4.60 13.11 -7.60
N ASP A 69 -3.49 13.08 -6.85
CA ASP A 69 -2.31 13.89 -7.12
C ASP A 69 -1.66 13.53 -8.46
N HIS A 70 -1.69 12.24 -8.83
CA HIS A 70 -1.05 11.73 -10.03
C HIS A 70 -2.04 11.39 -11.14
N PHE A 71 -3.35 11.62 -10.97
CA PHE A 71 -4.39 11.19 -11.92
C PHE A 71 -4.09 11.67 -13.34
N ARG A 72 -3.65 12.93 -13.48
CA ARG A 72 -3.29 13.54 -14.76
C ARG A 72 -2.03 12.95 -15.40
N GLU A 73 -1.15 12.34 -14.62
CA GLU A 73 -0.04 11.58 -15.20
C GLU A 73 -0.57 10.33 -15.88
N PHE A 74 -1.65 9.73 -15.36
CA PHE A 74 -2.30 8.53 -15.89
C PHE A 74 -3.26 8.80 -17.03
N ASP A 75 -4.07 9.85 -16.93
CA ASP A 75 -5.01 10.30 -17.96
C ASP A 75 -4.27 11.04 -19.09
N SER A 76 -3.63 10.27 -19.96
CA SER A 76 -2.77 10.80 -21.02
C SER A 76 -3.55 11.57 -22.10
N ASN A 77 -4.82 11.22 -22.29
CA ASN A 77 -5.66 11.85 -23.30
C ASN A 77 -6.51 13.03 -22.75
N GLY A 78 -6.61 13.18 -21.42
CA GLY A 78 -7.29 14.27 -20.74
C GLY A 78 -8.82 14.17 -20.69
N ASP A 79 -9.38 12.97 -20.88
CA ASP A 79 -10.84 12.74 -20.87
C ASP A 79 -11.43 12.54 -19.46
N GLY A 80 -10.58 12.61 -18.43
CA GLY A 80 -10.96 12.42 -17.04
C GLY A 80 -11.10 10.95 -16.64
N LYS A 81 -10.58 10.02 -17.44
CA LYS A 81 -10.58 8.57 -17.16
C LYS A 81 -9.17 8.01 -17.35
N VAL A 82 -8.93 6.85 -16.77
CA VAL A 82 -7.70 6.09 -16.99
C VAL A 82 -8.09 4.73 -17.54
N THR A 83 -7.68 4.47 -18.77
CA THR A 83 -7.88 3.19 -19.45
C THR A 83 -6.73 2.22 -19.15
N VAL A 84 -6.95 0.93 -19.44
CA VAL A 84 -5.89 -0.10 -19.31
C VAL A 84 -4.70 0.21 -20.21
N ASP A 85 -4.95 0.77 -21.40
CA ASP A 85 -3.90 1.12 -22.36
C ASP A 85 -3.02 2.25 -21.82
N GLU A 86 -3.62 3.31 -21.28
CA GLU A 86 -2.90 4.45 -20.68
C GLU A 86 -2.08 4.01 -19.46
N LEU A 87 -2.65 3.15 -18.60
CA LEU A 87 -1.93 2.58 -17.47
C LEU A 87 -0.71 1.76 -17.93
N SER A 88 -0.90 0.92 -18.96
CA SER A 88 0.15 0.04 -19.49
C SER A 88 1.29 0.84 -20.14
N GLN A 89 0.96 1.92 -20.84
CA GLN A 89 1.95 2.83 -21.44
C GLN A 89 2.84 3.48 -20.37
N LEU A 90 2.26 3.98 -19.28
CA LEU A 90 3.02 4.56 -18.17
C LEU A 90 3.92 3.58 -17.46
N ILE A 91 3.39 2.38 -17.15
CA ILE A 91 4.18 1.33 -16.50
C ILE A 91 5.37 0.97 -17.39
N THR A 92 5.14 0.81 -18.70
CA THR A 92 6.20 0.50 -19.66
C THR A 92 7.24 1.62 -19.72
N GLN A 93 6.82 2.88 -19.82
CA GLN A 93 7.74 4.02 -19.83
C GLN A 93 8.56 4.14 -18.53
N LYS A 94 7.92 4.02 -17.35
CA LYS A 94 8.63 4.11 -16.07
C LYS A 94 9.62 2.96 -15.86
N ILE A 95 9.27 1.73 -16.29
CA ILE A 95 10.16 0.56 -16.21
C ILE A 95 11.36 0.71 -17.16
N TRP A 96 11.17 1.25 -18.37
CA TRP A 96 12.26 1.48 -19.30
C TRP A 96 13.21 2.59 -18.81
N ASN A 97 12.68 3.67 -18.24
CA ASN A 97 13.50 4.78 -17.72
C ASN A 97 14.30 4.44 -16.44
N THR A 98 13.95 3.37 -15.71
CA THR A 98 14.70 2.93 -14.51
C THR A 98 15.76 1.87 -14.81
N ARG A 99 15.85 1.39 -16.06
CA ARG A 99 16.85 0.39 -16.50
C ARG A 99 17.98 0.98 -17.35
N GLY A 100 18.05 2.30 -17.48
CA GLY A 100 19.10 3.05 -18.18
C GLY A 100 20.02 3.78 -17.22
#